data_AF-A0A4P7P224-F1
#
_entry.id   AF-A0A4P7P224-F1
#
_cell.length_a   1.000
_cell.length_b   1.000
_cell.length_c   1.000
_cell.angle_alpha   90.00
_cell.angle_beta   90.00
_cell.angle_gamma   90.00
#
_symmetry.space_group_name_H-M   'P 1'
#
loop_
_entity.id
_entity.type
_entity.pdbx_description
1 polymer ?
#
loop_
_entity_poly.entity_id
_entity_poly.type
_entity_poly.pdbx_seq_one_letter_code
_entity_poly.pdbx_strand_id
1 'polypeptide(L)'
;MKLLVLILTSLNLFACSSKDDLSEASQNTKRWYSSSDVKIGQHLFKQHCAVCHGEEAQGLAADWKQPLVDGSYPAPPLNGTAHAWHHSLNGLNRTILQGGIPLGGTMPAFKNKLTPEERLQAIAYFQSFWSNKIYQAWLERGGLKNDR
;
A
#
# COMPACT_ATOMS: atom_id res chain seq x y z
N MET A 1 38.02 9.90 -67.08
CA MET A 1 37.72 10.52 -65.76
C MET A 1 37.02 9.48 -64.90
N LYS A 2 37.68 8.96 -63.86
CA LYS A 2 37.11 7.98 -62.92
C LYS A 2 36.28 8.75 -61.88
N LEU A 3 34.97 8.53 -61.85
CA LEU A 3 34.07 9.12 -60.85
C LEU A 3 34.12 8.24 -59.60
N LEU A 4 34.74 8.75 -58.52
CA LEU A 4 34.79 8.09 -57.22
C LEU A 4 33.42 8.25 -56.54
N VAL A 5 32.68 7.15 -56.35
CA VAL A 5 31.45 7.15 -55.55
C VAL A 5 31.82 6.82 -54.10
N LEU A 6 31.79 7.83 -53.24
CA LEU A 6 31.92 7.70 -51.79
C LEU A 6 30.59 7.17 -51.23
N ILE A 7 30.59 5.91 -50.80
CA ILE A 7 29.45 5.30 -50.10
C ILE A 7 29.53 5.74 -48.63
N LEU A 8 28.65 6.66 -48.22
CA LEU A 8 28.43 6.97 -46.81
C LEU A 8 27.74 5.77 -46.14
N THR A 9 28.44 5.07 -45.25
CA THR A 9 27.89 4.03 -44.39
C THR A 9 27.16 4.68 -43.21
N SER A 10 25.83 4.68 -43.24
CA SER A 10 24.99 5.10 -42.12
C SER A 10 25.05 4.07 -40.99
N LEU A 11 25.76 4.41 -39.92
CA LEU A 11 25.84 3.64 -38.68
C LEU A 11 24.54 3.84 -37.88
N ASN A 12 23.62 2.88 -37.97
CA ASN A 12 22.39 2.87 -37.16
C ASN A 12 22.73 2.35 -35.76
N LEU A 13 22.92 3.28 -34.82
CA LEU A 13 22.94 2.99 -33.39
C LEU A 13 21.52 2.66 -32.93
N PHE A 14 21.19 1.37 -32.79
CA PHE A 14 20.00 0.92 -32.08
C PHE A 14 20.17 1.26 -30.59
N ALA A 15 19.53 2.34 -30.14
CA ALA A 15 19.37 2.64 -28.73
C ALA A 15 18.27 1.73 -28.15
N CYS A 16 18.64 0.77 -27.29
CA CYS A 16 17.68 -0.01 -26.51
C CYS A 16 16.91 0.93 -25.57
N SER A 17 15.62 1.13 -25.87
CA SER A 17 14.68 1.87 -25.03
C SER A 17 14.09 0.93 -23.97
N SER A 18 14.65 0.93 -22.76
CA SER A 18 14.14 0.16 -21.60
C SER A 18 12.88 0.77 -20.97
N LYS A 19 11.92 1.24 -21.78
CA LYS A 19 10.71 1.94 -21.28
C LYS A 19 9.48 1.04 -21.14
N ASP A 20 9.51 -0.19 -21.65
CA ASP A 20 8.33 -1.04 -21.73
C ASP A 20 8.12 -1.96 -20.50
N ASP A 21 9.17 -2.24 -19.72
CA ASP A 21 9.07 -3.15 -18.56
C ASP A 21 8.26 -2.59 -17.37
N LEU A 22 8.16 -1.26 -17.24
CA LEU A 22 7.41 -0.61 -16.15
C LEU A 22 5.89 -0.58 -16.41
N SER A 23 5.47 -0.73 -17.67
CA SER A 23 4.07 -0.68 -18.08
C SER A 23 3.36 -2.02 -17.86
N GLU A 24 4.04 -3.13 -18.17
CA GLU A 24 3.44 -4.46 -18.07
C GLU A 24 3.29 -4.96 -16.62
N ALA A 25 4.21 -4.63 -15.72
CA ALA A 25 4.13 -5.00 -14.30
C ALA A 25 2.94 -4.33 -13.56
N SER A 26 2.46 -3.19 -14.08
CA SER A 26 1.34 -2.46 -13.49
C SER A 26 0.00 -3.17 -13.75
N GLN A 27 -0.20 -3.81 -14.89
CA GLN A 27 -1.55 -4.22 -15.33
C GLN A 27 -2.01 -5.59 -14.80
N ASN A 28 -1.15 -6.39 -14.15
CA ASN A 28 -1.51 -7.76 -13.75
C ASN A 28 -1.20 -8.10 -12.28
N THR A 29 -1.17 -7.09 -11.41
CA THR A 29 -0.93 -7.29 -9.98
C THR A 29 -2.15 -7.94 -9.32
N LYS A 30 -2.18 -9.27 -9.24
CA LYS A 30 -3.26 -10.02 -8.57
C LYS A 30 -3.34 -9.62 -7.09
N ARG A 31 -4.47 -9.04 -6.69
CA ARG A 31 -4.76 -8.69 -5.30
C ARG A 31 -5.18 -9.95 -4.52
N TRP A 32 -4.85 -10.00 -3.23
CA TRP A 32 -5.22 -11.14 -2.36
C TRP A 32 -6.70 -11.12 -1.98
N TYR A 33 -7.33 -9.95 -2.06
CA TYR A 33 -8.74 -9.69 -1.78
C TYR A 33 -9.57 -9.58 -3.06
N SER A 34 -10.87 -9.82 -2.94
CA SER A 34 -11.87 -9.60 -3.98
C SER A 34 -12.47 -8.18 -3.92
N SER A 35 -13.23 -7.80 -4.95
CA SER A 35 -14.00 -6.56 -4.91
C SER A 35 -15.14 -6.60 -3.87
N SER A 36 -15.64 -7.78 -3.52
CA SER A 36 -16.63 -7.95 -2.44
C SER A 36 -16.01 -7.64 -1.09
N ASP A 37 -14.78 -8.11 -0.84
CA ASP A 37 -14.05 -7.84 0.41
C ASP A 37 -13.80 -6.34 0.59
N VAL A 38 -13.46 -5.64 -0.50
CA VAL A 38 -13.27 -4.18 -0.48
C VAL A 38 -14.58 -3.46 -0.14
N LYS A 39 -15.73 -3.90 -0.69
CA LYS A 39 -17.04 -3.29 -0.41
C LYS A 39 -17.45 -3.48 1.05
N ILE A 40 -17.29 -4.68 1.60
CA ILE A 40 -17.59 -4.95 3.02
C ILE A 40 -16.60 -4.18 3.90
N GLY A 41 -15.33 -4.24 3.54
CA GLY A 41 -14.24 -3.51 4.19
C GLY A 41 -14.46 -2.01 4.26
N GLN A 42 -15.02 -1.40 3.21
CA GLN A 42 -15.37 0.02 3.20
C GLN A 42 -16.34 0.37 4.32
N HIS A 43 -17.42 -0.41 4.49
CA HIS A 43 -18.39 -0.17 5.53
C HIS A 43 -17.76 -0.29 6.92
N LEU A 44 -17.02 -1.37 7.16
CA LEU A 44 -16.30 -1.61 8.41
C LEU A 44 -15.30 -0.50 8.72
N PHE A 45 -14.49 -0.10 7.73
CA PHE A 45 -13.48 0.92 7.89
C PHE A 45 -14.08 2.29 8.19
N LYS A 46 -15.15 2.68 7.48
CA LYS A 46 -15.87 3.94 7.76
C LYS A 46 -16.46 3.96 9.16
N GLN A 47 -17.02 2.84 9.61
CA GLN A 47 -17.61 2.73 10.95
C GLN A 47 -16.58 2.74 12.09
N HIS A 48 -15.39 2.18 11.86
CA HIS A 48 -14.47 1.84 12.94
C HIS A 48 -13.11 2.56 12.90
N CYS A 49 -12.65 2.97 11.73
CA CYS A 49 -11.26 3.38 11.51
C CYS A 49 -11.15 4.83 11.00
N ALA A 50 -12.10 5.26 10.16
CA ALA A 50 -12.05 6.55 9.47
C ALA A 50 -12.02 7.76 10.41
N VAL A 51 -12.55 7.63 11.63
CA VAL A 51 -12.51 8.70 12.65
C VAL A 51 -11.09 9.18 12.97
N CYS A 52 -10.07 8.33 12.79
CA CYS A 52 -8.66 8.70 12.98
C CYS A 52 -7.87 8.62 11.66
N HIS A 53 -8.19 7.67 10.78
CA HIS A 53 -7.44 7.42 9.56
C HIS A 53 -8.01 8.13 8.32
N GLY A 54 -9.14 8.84 8.41
CA GLY A 54 -9.82 9.47 7.27
C GLY A 54 -10.60 8.46 6.40
N GLU A 55 -11.60 8.91 5.65
CA GLU A 55 -12.51 8.01 4.90
C GLU A 55 -11.84 7.15 3.83
N GLU A 56 -10.77 7.64 3.22
CA GLU A 56 -9.95 6.95 2.21
C GLU A 56 -8.61 6.51 2.80
N ALA A 57 -8.55 6.37 4.12
CA ALA A 57 -7.35 6.01 4.86
C ALA A 57 -6.16 6.97 4.65
N GLN A 58 -6.42 8.24 4.36
CA GLN A 58 -5.42 9.27 4.04
C GLN A 58 -4.80 9.95 5.27
N GLY A 59 -5.25 9.62 6.47
CA GLY A 59 -4.92 10.33 7.70
C GLY A 59 -5.69 11.66 7.83
N LEU A 60 -5.66 12.25 9.02
CA LEU A 60 -6.30 13.54 9.30
C LEU A 60 -5.29 14.68 9.54
N ALA A 61 -4.04 14.34 9.85
CA ALA A 61 -2.98 15.31 10.09
C ALA A 61 -2.16 15.57 8.82
N ALA A 62 -1.73 16.83 8.62
CA ALA A 62 -0.87 17.21 7.51
C ALA A 62 0.51 16.54 7.59
N ASP A 63 1.09 16.46 8.80
CA ASP A 63 2.31 15.70 9.06
C ASP A 63 2.08 14.72 10.22
N TRP A 64 1.84 13.46 9.88
CA TRP A 64 1.62 12.38 10.85
C TRP A 64 2.87 12.01 11.65
N LYS A 65 4.04 12.54 11.27
CA LYS A 65 5.31 12.33 11.98
C LYS A 65 5.60 13.42 13.01
N GLN A 66 4.77 14.46 13.12
CA GLN A 66 4.89 15.42 14.22
C GLN A 66 4.05 14.95 15.41
N PRO A 67 4.63 14.90 16.62
CA PRO A 67 3.85 14.73 17.83
C PRO A 67 2.83 15.86 18.01
N LEU A 68 1.66 15.51 18.55
CA LEU A 68 0.67 16.45 19.04
C LEU A 68 1.14 17.10 20.36
N VAL A 69 0.40 18.10 20.82
CA VAL A 69 0.69 18.83 22.07
C VAL A 69 0.75 17.91 23.29
N ASP A 70 -0.04 16.84 23.29
CA ASP A 70 -0.05 15.82 24.35
C ASP A 70 1.09 14.78 24.23
N GLY A 71 1.97 14.93 23.24
CA GLY A 71 3.09 14.02 22.94
C GLY A 71 2.72 12.78 22.15
N SER A 72 1.43 12.55 21.86
CA SER A 72 0.99 11.42 21.03
C SER A 72 1.24 11.69 19.54
N TYR A 73 1.37 10.64 18.73
CA TYR A 73 1.45 10.79 17.28
C TYR A 73 0.05 10.66 16.64
N PRO A 74 -0.26 11.46 15.61
CA PRO A 74 -1.47 11.25 14.80
C PRO A 74 -1.52 9.84 14.20
N ALA A 75 -2.73 9.35 13.95
CA ALA A 75 -2.90 8.11 13.20
C ALA A 75 -2.29 8.25 11.79
N PRO A 76 -1.39 7.35 11.37
CA PRO A 76 -0.74 7.46 10.07
C PRO A 76 -1.73 7.17 8.93
N PRO A 77 -1.51 7.74 7.73
CA PRO A 77 -2.19 7.30 6.52
C PRO A 77 -1.98 5.79 6.29
N LEU A 78 -3.03 5.08 5.90
CA LEU A 78 -2.96 3.66 5.52
C LEU A 78 -3.15 3.45 4.02
N ASN A 79 -3.44 4.49 3.25
CA ASN A 79 -3.66 4.45 1.79
C ASN A 79 -2.39 4.28 0.95
N GLY A 80 -1.25 3.94 1.57
CA GLY A 80 0.02 3.68 0.91
C GLY A 80 0.98 4.88 0.88
N THR A 81 0.57 6.04 1.37
CA THR A 81 1.43 7.23 1.47
C THR A 81 2.32 7.25 2.72
N ALA A 82 2.12 6.32 3.66
CA ALA A 82 2.95 6.11 4.84
C ALA A 82 3.37 4.65 4.98
N HIS A 83 3.77 4.23 6.19
CA HIS A 83 4.56 3.02 6.41
C HIS A 83 3.74 1.71 6.48
N ALA A 84 2.42 1.72 6.28
CA ALA A 84 1.59 0.51 6.39
C ALA A 84 2.06 -0.64 5.49
N TRP A 85 2.54 -0.34 4.28
CA TRP A 85 3.08 -1.33 3.34
C TRP A 85 4.44 -1.92 3.77
N HIS A 86 5.02 -1.45 4.88
CA HIS A 86 6.17 -2.11 5.49
C HIS A 86 5.80 -3.36 6.32
N HIS A 87 4.52 -3.59 6.61
CA HIS A 87 4.06 -4.69 7.46
C HIS A 87 3.40 -5.81 6.65
N SER A 88 3.56 -7.06 7.10
CA SER A 88 2.86 -8.22 6.55
C SER A 88 1.35 -8.10 6.80
N LEU A 89 0.54 -8.85 6.03
CA LEU A 89 -0.91 -8.95 6.24
C LEU A 89 -1.22 -9.44 7.66
N ASN A 90 -0.43 -10.39 8.16
CA ASN A 90 -0.55 -10.89 9.53
C ASN A 90 -0.22 -9.79 10.55
N GLY A 91 0.88 -9.07 10.37
CA GLY A 91 1.26 -7.95 11.21
C GLY A 91 0.19 -6.86 11.26
N LEU A 92 -0.36 -6.48 10.11
CA LEU A 92 -1.48 -5.53 10.02
C LEU A 92 -2.71 -6.05 10.78
N ASN A 93 -3.09 -7.31 10.56
CA ASN A 93 -4.22 -7.93 11.25
C ASN A 93 -4.01 -8.00 12.78
N ARG A 94 -2.79 -8.30 13.22
CA ARG A 94 -2.41 -8.33 14.64
C ARG A 94 -2.48 -6.94 15.26
N THR A 95 -2.01 -5.90 14.56
CA THR A 95 -2.14 -4.51 15.01
C THR A 95 -3.61 -4.12 15.20
N ILE A 96 -4.50 -4.47 14.26
CA ILE A 96 -5.94 -4.21 14.42
C ILE A 96 -6.51 -5.04 15.58
N LEU A 97 -6.12 -6.31 15.71
CA LEU A 97 -6.58 -7.19 16.79
C LEU A 97 -6.22 -6.63 18.19
N GLN A 98 -4.96 -6.25 18.38
CA GLN A 98 -4.39 -5.88 19.68
C GLN A 98 -4.47 -4.38 20.00
N GLY A 99 -4.65 -3.54 18.98
CA GLY A 99 -4.55 -2.08 19.10
C GLY A 99 -3.11 -1.60 19.28
N GLY A 100 -2.94 -0.28 19.23
CA GLY A 100 -1.67 0.41 19.48
C GLY A 100 -1.45 0.78 20.95
N ILE A 101 -2.49 0.78 21.79
CA ILE A 101 -2.40 1.13 23.22
C ILE A 101 -1.32 0.33 23.98
N PRO A 102 -1.22 -1.00 23.84
CA PRO A 102 -0.17 -1.78 24.53
C PRO A 102 1.26 -1.41 24.12
N LEU A 103 1.43 -0.70 23.00
CA LEU A 103 2.72 -0.26 22.46
C LEU A 103 2.95 1.24 22.65
N GLY A 104 2.13 1.92 23.46
CA GLY A 104 2.23 3.36 23.73
C GLY A 104 1.51 4.27 22.72
N GLY A 105 0.74 3.70 21.79
CA GLY A 105 -0.13 4.46 20.88
C GLY A 105 -1.53 4.70 21.46
N THR A 106 -2.44 5.20 20.63
CA THR A 106 -3.83 5.52 21.02
C THR A 106 -4.89 4.64 20.33
N MET A 107 -4.49 3.86 19.32
CA MET A 107 -5.40 2.99 18.57
C MET A 107 -5.98 1.89 19.48
N PRO A 108 -7.32 1.79 19.63
CA PRO A 108 -7.94 0.76 20.47
C PRO A 108 -7.83 -0.63 19.85
N ALA A 109 -7.98 -1.67 20.68
CA ALA A 109 -8.06 -3.05 20.21
C ALA A 109 -9.43 -3.36 19.59
N PHE A 110 -9.44 -4.17 18.52
CA PHE A 110 -10.67 -4.61 17.85
C PHE A 110 -10.99 -6.09 18.04
N LYS A 111 -10.22 -6.83 18.86
CA LYS A 111 -10.44 -8.27 19.14
C LYS A 111 -11.87 -8.65 19.56
N ASN A 112 -12.58 -7.75 20.24
CA ASN A 112 -13.95 -7.95 20.72
C ASN A 112 -15.00 -7.19 19.88
N LYS A 113 -14.57 -6.56 18.77
CA LYS A 113 -15.42 -5.74 17.90
C LYS A 113 -15.54 -6.29 16.49
N LEU A 114 -14.47 -6.90 15.98
CA LEU A 114 -14.37 -7.42 14.62
C LEU A 114 -13.89 -8.87 14.64
N THR A 115 -14.56 -9.71 13.89
CA THR A 115 -14.13 -11.07 13.57
C THR A 115 -12.81 -11.05 12.78
N PRO A 116 -12.08 -12.19 12.69
CA PRO A 116 -10.88 -12.26 11.87
C PRO A 116 -11.10 -11.86 10.41
N GLU A 117 -12.21 -12.26 9.82
CA GLU A 117 -12.57 -11.95 8.44
C GLU A 117 -12.82 -10.45 8.24
N GLU A 118 -13.61 -9.83 9.13
CA GLU A 118 -13.91 -8.40 9.07
C GLU A 118 -12.64 -7.53 9.18
N ARG A 119 -11.65 -7.95 9.96
CA ARG A 119 -10.36 -7.24 10.02
C ARG A 119 -9.59 -7.35 8.71
N LEU A 120 -9.59 -8.52 8.07
CA LEU A 120 -8.97 -8.68 6.75
C LEU A 120 -9.71 -7.81 5.72
N GLN A 121 -11.04 -7.77 5.73
CA GLN A 121 -11.81 -6.92 4.83
C GLN A 121 -11.52 -5.43 5.05
N ALA A 122 -11.40 -4.97 6.30
CA ALA A 122 -10.94 -3.61 6.59
C ALA A 122 -9.53 -3.32 6.03
N ILE A 123 -8.62 -4.31 6.07
CA ILE A 123 -7.30 -4.21 5.43
C ILE A 123 -7.41 -4.13 3.91
N ALA A 124 -8.23 -4.99 3.30
CA ALA A 124 -8.48 -4.98 1.86
C ALA A 124 -8.95 -3.60 1.38
N TYR A 125 -9.81 -2.94 2.16
CA TYR A 125 -10.27 -1.59 1.83
C TYR A 125 -9.12 -0.57 1.78
N PHE A 126 -8.32 -0.41 2.83
CA PHE A 126 -7.25 0.59 2.76
C PHE A 126 -6.14 0.22 1.76
N GLN A 127 -5.90 -1.08 1.53
CA GLN A 127 -4.96 -1.54 0.50
C GLN A 127 -5.49 -1.34 -0.92
N SER A 128 -6.79 -1.16 -1.10
CA SER A 128 -7.39 -0.84 -2.41
C SER A 128 -6.94 0.53 -2.94
N PHE A 129 -6.50 1.43 -2.06
CA PHE A 129 -5.90 2.72 -2.45
C PHE A 129 -4.41 2.60 -2.83
N TRP A 130 -3.78 1.45 -2.59
CA TRP A 130 -2.37 1.28 -2.91
C TRP A 130 -2.17 1.12 -4.42
N SER A 131 -1.35 2.01 -4.98
CA SER A 131 -0.86 1.86 -6.35
C SER A 131 -0.25 0.47 -6.58
N ASN A 132 -0.27 0.00 -7.83
CA ASN A 132 0.35 -1.28 -8.18
C ASN A 132 1.82 -1.35 -7.75
N LYS A 133 2.55 -0.24 -7.87
CA LYS A 133 3.94 -0.13 -7.40
C LYS A 133 4.07 -0.40 -5.89
N ILE A 134 3.24 0.22 -5.06
CA ILE A 134 3.28 0.03 -3.60
C ILE A 134 2.89 -1.39 -3.23
N TYR A 135 1.84 -1.93 -3.86
CA TYR A 135 1.39 -3.28 -3.57
C TYR A 135 2.39 -4.34 -4.02
N GLN A 136 3.09 -4.15 -5.15
CA GLN A 136 4.17 -5.04 -5.57
C GLN A 136 5.36 -4.99 -4.59
N ALA A 137 5.78 -3.79 -4.18
CA ALA A 137 6.82 -3.66 -3.15
C ALA A 137 6.41 -4.34 -1.83
N TRP A 138 5.13 -4.28 -1.46
CA TRP A 138 4.60 -5.01 -0.31
C TRP A 138 4.69 -6.53 -0.50
N LEU A 139 4.33 -7.07 -1.67
CA LEU A 139 4.46 -8.49 -1.98
C LEU A 139 5.92 -8.96 -1.92
N GLU A 140 6.84 -8.24 -2.57
CA GLU A 140 8.27 -8.55 -2.61
C GLU A 140 8.88 -8.63 -1.21
N ARG A 141 8.44 -7.75 -0.31
CA ARG A 141 8.86 -7.73 1.09
C ARG A 141 8.18 -8.78 1.97
N GLY A 142 7.37 -9.66 1.40
CA GLY A 142 6.69 -10.72 2.14
C GLY A 142 5.35 -10.31 2.73
N GLY A 143 4.62 -9.41 2.07
CA GLY A 143 3.29 -8.96 2.49
C GLY A 143 2.33 -10.11 2.81
N LEU A 144 2.40 -11.22 2.08
CA LEU A 144 1.58 -12.41 2.30
C LEU A 144 2.28 -13.52 3.09
N LYS A 145 3.53 -13.32 3.52
CA LYS A 145 4.22 -14.33 4.33
C LYS A 145 3.60 -14.31 5.73
N ASN A 146 3.35 -15.51 6.27
CA ASN A 146 3.06 -15.66 7.68
C ASN A 146 4.34 -15.36 8.45
N ASP A 147 4.29 -14.42 9.38
CA ASP A 147 5.35 -14.22 10.36
C ASP A 147 5.38 -15.52 11.20
N ARG A 148 6.43 -16.34 11.01
CA ARG A 148 6.64 -17.58 11.75
C ARG A 148 7.03 -17.29 13.19
#